data_AF-A0A938SQB2-F1
#
_entry.id   AF-A0A938SQB2-F1
#
_cell.length_a   1.000
_cell.length_b   1.000
_cell.length_c   1.000
_cell.angle_alpha   90.00
_cell.angle_beta   90.00
_cell.angle_gamma   90.00
#
_symmetry.space_group_name_H-M   'P 1'
#
loop_
_entity.id
_entity.type
_entity.pdbx_description
1 polymer ?
#
loop_
_entity_poly.entity_id
_entity_poly.type
_entity_poly.pdbx_seq_one_letter_code
_entity_poly.pdbx_strand_id
1 'polypeptide(L)'
;MRSLLGMIALGVAATTLLVLDRNARTGSADLGAAPRKTVDAGPRTVAPKPEARKSTEPHGNPAFVQHVEHLTATVPEGFTVVGQHPFAVIGDESPEVVQQRATSTVKWATDRLKQLYFPNDPDRVINVWLFKDKASYERNTRALFDDTPTTPFGYFSHKDAALIMNIATGGGTLVHEMV
;
A
#
# COMPACT_ATOMS: atom_id res chain seq x y z
N MET A 1 -56.19 -30.42 -16.00
CA MET A 1 -56.24 -29.61 -17.23
C MET A 1 -55.15 -28.54 -17.10
N ARG A 2 -53.96 -28.80 -17.65
CA ARG A 2 -53.44 -28.43 -18.98
C ARG A 2 -53.13 -26.92 -19.14
N SER A 3 -51.83 -26.70 -19.40
CA SER A 3 -51.04 -25.49 -19.64
C SER A 3 -51.55 -24.52 -20.70
N LEU A 4 -51.04 -23.28 -20.67
CA LEU A 4 -50.33 -22.57 -21.77
C LEU A 4 -49.74 -21.27 -21.19
N LEU A 5 -48.42 -21.09 -21.08
CA LEU A 5 -47.47 -20.63 -22.11
C LEU A 5 -47.91 -19.35 -22.85
N GLY A 6 -47.26 -18.23 -22.52
CA GLY A 6 -47.29 -16.97 -23.29
C GLY A 6 -45.86 -16.51 -23.58
N MET A 7 -45.53 -16.45 -24.87
CA MET A 7 -44.23 -16.13 -25.46
C MET A 7 -43.98 -14.61 -25.62
N ILE A 8 -42.71 -14.22 -25.42
CA ILE A 8 -41.82 -13.42 -26.30
C ILE A 8 -42.33 -12.12 -26.98
N ALA A 9 -41.63 -11.01 -26.71
CA ALA A 9 -41.06 -10.06 -27.70
C ALA A 9 -40.16 -9.03 -26.96
N LEU A 10 -38.83 -9.06 -27.09
CA LEU A 10 -37.99 -8.35 -28.07
C LEU A 10 -38.17 -6.81 -28.08
N GLY A 11 -37.14 -6.08 -27.66
CA GLY A 11 -37.04 -4.63 -27.77
C GLY A 11 -35.61 -4.14 -27.56
N VAL A 12 -34.82 -4.14 -28.64
CA VAL A 12 -33.49 -3.53 -28.75
C VAL A 12 -33.66 -2.02 -28.98
N ALA A 13 -32.92 -1.19 -28.25
CA ALA A 13 -32.57 0.16 -28.70
C ALA A 13 -31.19 0.54 -28.17
N ALA A 14 -30.19 0.42 -29.05
CA ALA A 14 -28.90 1.07 -28.91
C ALA A 14 -29.07 2.56 -29.23
N THR A 15 -28.47 3.45 -28.44
CA THR A 15 -28.28 4.85 -28.83
C THR A 15 -26.88 5.28 -28.43
N THR A 16 -26.00 5.22 -29.42
CA THR A 16 -24.67 5.84 -29.43
C THR A 16 -24.85 7.36 -29.50
N LEU A 17 -24.24 8.12 -28.58
CA LEU A 17 -24.00 9.55 -28.79
C LEU A 17 -22.51 9.83 -28.67
N LEU A 18 -21.95 10.24 -29.80
CA LEU A 18 -20.55 10.54 -30.05
C LEU A 18 -20.44 12.06 -30.00
N VAL A 19 -19.71 12.61 -29.02
CA VAL A 19 -19.37 14.04 -28.98
C VAL A 19 -17.89 14.17 -29.30
N LEU A 20 -17.59 14.50 -30.55
CA LEU A 20 -16.36 15.16 -30.93
C LEU A 20 -16.53 16.65 -30.62
N ASP A 21 -15.62 17.24 -29.85
CA ASP A 21 -15.34 18.66 -29.99
C ASP A 21 -13.85 18.86 -30.32
N ARG A 22 -13.63 19.43 -31.50
CA ARG A 22 -12.34 19.87 -32.04
C ARG A 22 -12.34 21.38 -31.88
N ASN A 23 -11.46 21.90 -31.02
CA ASN A 23 -11.15 23.33 -31.07
C ASN A 23 -9.63 23.53 -31.19
N ALA A 24 -9.22 23.74 -32.44
CA ALA A 24 -7.95 24.36 -32.77
C ALA A 24 -8.20 25.85 -33.01
N ARG A 25 -7.47 26.73 -32.33
CA ARG A 25 -7.16 28.09 -32.82
C ARG A 25 -5.90 28.63 -32.14
N THR A 26 -4.83 28.59 -32.93
CA THR A 26 -3.79 29.61 -33.14
C THR A 26 -3.91 30.93 -32.36
N GLY A 27 -2.82 31.27 -31.66
CA GLY A 27 -2.50 32.61 -31.18
C GLY A 27 -0.99 32.74 -31.01
N SER A 28 -0.31 33.24 -32.05
CA SER A 28 1.09 33.67 -32.03
C SER A 28 1.13 35.12 -31.57
N ALA A 29 1.91 35.41 -30.52
CA ALA A 29 2.36 36.75 -30.18
C ALA A 29 3.68 36.64 -29.42
N ASP A 30 4.76 36.71 -30.20
CA ASP A 30 6.08 37.18 -29.78
C ASP A 30 5.94 38.57 -29.13
N LEU A 31 6.62 38.82 -28.01
CA LEU A 31 7.10 40.13 -27.51
C LEU A 31 7.77 39.95 -26.13
N GLY A 32 9.09 40.16 -26.05
CA GLY A 32 9.75 40.63 -24.83
C GLY A 32 10.83 39.74 -24.22
N ALA A 33 11.98 39.61 -24.88
CA ALA A 33 13.20 39.08 -24.28
C ALA A 33 13.78 40.06 -23.26
N ALA A 34 13.75 39.71 -21.96
CA ALA A 34 14.47 40.37 -20.88
C ALA A 34 15.83 39.67 -20.63
N PRO A 35 16.90 40.40 -20.25
CA PRO A 35 18.25 39.85 -20.16
C PRO A 35 18.40 38.90 -18.96
N ARG A 36 18.82 37.65 -19.21
CA ARG A 36 19.23 36.71 -18.17
C ARG A 36 20.53 37.19 -17.53
N LYS A 37 20.48 37.58 -16.26
CA LYS A 37 21.67 37.64 -15.40
C LYS A 37 22.22 36.22 -15.22
N THR A 38 23.41 35.98 -15.76
CA THR A 38 24.22 34.79 -15.47
C THR A 38 24.66 34.84 -14.01
N VAL A 39 24.05 34.02 -13.17
CA VAL A 39 24.58 33.68 -11.85
C VAL A 39 25.60 32.57 -12.04
N ASP A 40 26.85 32.92 -11.75
CA ASP A 40 28.01 32.04 -11.76
C ASP A 40 27.84 30.93 -10.72
N ALA A 41 27.63 29.70 -11.18
CA ALA A 41 27.54 28.51 -10.34
C ALA A 41 28.88 27.77 -10.42
N GLY A 42 29.79 28.15 -9.52
CA GLY A 42 31.00 27.36 -9.26
C GLY A 42 30.66 25.90 -8.92
N PRO A 43 31.60 24.96 -9.13
CA PRO A 43 31.32 23.53 -9.05
C PRO A 43 30.89 23.16 -7.62
N ARG A 44 29.61 22.84 -7.45
CA ARG A 44 29.13 22.16 -6.24
C ARG A 44 29.75 20.78 -6.20
N THR A 45 30.70 20.59 -5.28
CA THR A 45 31.20 19.28 -4.90
C THR A 45 30.02 18.47 -4.37
N VAL A 46 29.55 17.51 -5.17
CA VAL A 46 28.51 16.57 -4.77
C VAL A 46 29.18 15.62 -3.78
N ALA A 47 28.83 15.72 -2.50
CA ALA A 47 29.24 14.73 -1.51
C ALA A 47 28.84 13.33 -2.00
N PRO A 48 29.68 12.30 -1.83
CA PRO A 48 29.35 10.97 -2.30
C PRO A 48 28.07 10.47 -1.61
N LYS A 49 27.08 10.10 -2.43
CA LYS A 49 25.87 9.39 -2.02
C LYS A 49 26.30 8.17 -1.20
N PRO A 50 25.78 7.95 0.03
CA PRO A 50 26.10 6.75 0.79
C PRO A 50 25.80 5.54 -0.08
N GLU A 51 26.82 4.72 -0.32
CA GLU A 51 26.69 3.53 -1.16
C GLU A 51 25.57 2.67 -0.60
N ALA A 52 24.55 2.46 -1.44
CA ALA A 52 23.45 1.58 -1.15
C ALA A 52 24.02 0.19 -0.87
N ARG A 53 23.88 -0.27 0.39
CA ARG A 53 24.23 -1.63 0.79
C ARG A 53 23.31 -2.58 0.04
N LYS A 54 23.79 -3.09 -1.10
CA LYS A 54 23.13 -4.11 -1.92
C LYS A 54 22.49 -5.15 -1.01
N SER A 55 21.17 -5.16 -0.93
CA SER A 55 20.40 -6.15 -0.19
C SER A 55 20.39 -7.46 -0.98
N THR A 56 21.51 -8.16 -0.94
CA THR A 56 21.65 -9.55 -1.37
C THR A 56 21.56 -10.44 -0.14
N GLU A 57 20.40 -10.56 0.50
CA GLU A 57 20.24 -11.63 1.48
C GLU A 57 18.93 -12.39 1.22
N PRO A 58 19.01 -13.64 0.69
CA PRO A 58 17.86 -14.50 0.52
C PRO A 58 17.36 -14.98 1.90
N HIS A 59 16.06 -15.26 1.99
CA HIS A 59 15.36 -15.99 3.05
C HIS A 59 16.23 -16.47 4.23
N GLY A 60 16.27 -15.70 5.32
CA GLY A 60 16.87 -16.18 6.57
C GLY A 60 17.68 -15.16 7.36
N ASN A 61 17.32 -13.88 7.41
CA ASN A 61 17.89 -12.99 8.43
C ASN A 61 17.49 -13.55 9.82
N PRO A 62 18.43 -14.03 10.66
CA PRO A 62 18.10 -14.64 11.95
C PRO A 62 17.32 -13.69 12.86
N ALA A 63 17.59 -12.38 12.77
CA ALA A 63 16.85 -11.38 13.52
C ALA A 63 15.38 -11.28 13.07
N PHE A 64 15.10 -11.45 11.77
CA PHE A 64 13.73 -11.48 11.26
C PHE A 64 12.98 -12.73 11.73
N VAL A 65 13.62 -13.91 11.67
CA VAL A 65 13.01 -15.16 12.14
C VAL A 65 12.69 -15.08 13.63
N GLN A 66 13.67 -14.65 14.44
CA GLN A 66 13.47 -14.45 15.89
C GLN A 66 12.35 -13.45 16.19
N HIS A 67 12.24 -12.39 15.41
CA HIS A 67 11.16 -11.40 15.57
C HIS A 67 9.78 -12.01 15.26
N VAL A 68 9.65 -12.79 14.19
CA VAL A 68 8.39 -13.46 13.84
C VAL A 68 8.01 -14.52 14.88
N GLU A 69 8.96 -15.30 15.37
CA GLU A 69 8.75 -16.26 16.46
C GLU A 69 8.30 -15.55 17.75
N HIS A 70 8.97 -14.45 18.10
CA HIS A 70 8.59 -13.63 19.26
C HIS A 70 7.17 -13.09 19.12
N LEU A 71 6.80 -12.56 17.96
CA LEU A 71 5.43 -12.12 17.70
C LEU A 71 4.43 -13.26 17.84
N THR A 72 4.72 -14.42 17.25
CA THR A 72 3.85 -15.59 17.31
C THR A 72 3.57 -16.03 18.76
N ALA A 73 4.54 -15.85 19.66
CA ALA A 73 4.41 -16.18 21.07
C ALA A 73 3.75 -15.08 21.93
N THR A 74 3.69 -13.83 21.45
CA THR A 74 3.27 -12.67 22.26
C THR A 74 1.99 -11.99 21.80
N VAL A 75 1.58 -12.20 20.55
CA VAL A 75 0.32 -11.61 20.07
C VAL A 75 -0.88 -12.20 20.84
N PRO A 76 -1.95 -11.41 21.05
CA PRO A 76 -3.15 -11.91 21.70
C PRO A 76 -3.77 -13.10 20.97
N GLU A 77 -4.57 -13.88 21.68
CA GLU A 77 -5.38 -14.93 21.07
C GLU A 77 -6.29 -14.36 19.97
N GLY A 78 -6.48 -15.13 18.90
CA GLY A 78 -7.27 -14.72 17.74
C GLY A 78 -6.49 -13.97 16.67
N PHE A 79 -5.20 -13.71 16.88
CA PHE A 79 -4.30 -13.18 15.85
C PHE A 79 -3.48 -14.28 15.16
N THR A 80 -3.29 -14.13 13.86
CA THR A 80 -2.37 -14.94 13.05
C THR A 80 -1.16 -14.09 12.66
N VAL A 81 0.03 -14.67 12.74
CA VAL A 81 1.29 -14.04 12.31
C VAL A 81 1.84 -14.74 11.07
N VAL A 82 2.19 -13.97 10.04
CA VAL A 82 2.78 -14.44 8.79
C VAL A 82 4.00 -13.60 8.43
N GLY A 83 5.18 -14.24 8.33
CA GLY A 83 6.41 -13.56 7.90
C GLY A 83 6.44 -13.32 6.39
N GLN A 84 6.72 -12.09 5.96
CA GLN A 84 6.95 -11.66 4.57
C GLN A 84 8.06 -10.61 4.52
N HIS A 85 9.33 -11.02 4.67
CA HIS A 85 10.47 -10.10 4.81
C HIS A 85 10.46 -8.95 3.80
N PRO A 86 10.62 -7.67 4.23
CA PRO A 86 10.99 -7.20 5.57
C PRO A 86 9.80 -7.00 6.54
N PHE A 87 8.61 -7.48 6.18
CA PHE A 87 7.39 -7.30 6.95
C PHE A 87 7.03 -8.54 7.77
N ALA A 88 6.48 -8.32 8.95
CA ALA A 88 5.72 -9.34 9.69
C ALA A 88 4.24 -8.93 9.66
N VAL A 89 3.37 -9.77 9.11
CA VAL A 89 1.94 -9.49 8.99
C VAL A 89 1.21 -10.12 10.16
N ILE A 90 0.39 -9.35 10.87
CA ILE A 90 -0.40 -9.78 12.03
C ILE A 90 -1.85 -9.42 11.76
N GLY A 91 -2.79 -10.36 11.86
CA GLY A 91 -4.21 -10.07 11.60
C GLY A 91 -5.19 -10.91 12.39
N ASP A 92 -6.39 -10.38 12.61
CA ASP A 92 -7.46 -11.00 13.41
C ASP A 92 -8.61 -11.61 12.56
N GLU A 93 -8.34 -11.85 11.28
CA GLU A 93 -9.13 -12.72 10.42
C GLU A 93 -8.71 -14.19 10.58
N SER A 94 -9.35 -15.11 9.86
CA SER A 94 -8.93 -16.52 9.89
C SER A 94 -7.48 -16.67 9.36
N PRO A 95 -6.74 -17.70 9.82
CA PRO A 95 -5.36 -17.89 9.39
C PRO A 95 -5.19 -17.95 7.87
N GLU A 96 -6.14 -18.55 7.15
CA GLU A 96 -6.14 -18.67 5.70
C GLU A 96 -6.27 -17.30 5.02
N VAL A 97 -7.13 -16.44 5.57
CA VAL A 97 -7.35 -15.09 5.05
C VAL A 97 -6.11 -14.22 5.32
N VAL A 98 -5.53 -14.29 6.51
CA VAL A 98 -4.30 -13.56 6.84
C VAL A 98 -3.15 -14.01 5.94
N GLN A 99 -2.99 -15.32 5.72
CA GLN A 99 -2.00 -15.88 4.79
C GLN A 99 -2.23 -15.40 3.35
N GLN A 100 -3.48 -15.38 2.89
CA GLN A 100 -3.83 -14.89 1.56
C GLN A 100 -3.47 -13.41 1.41
N ARG A 101 -3.80 -12.56 2.39
CA ARG A 101 -3.49 -11.12 2.34
C ARG A 101 -1.99 -10.85 2.41
N ALA A 102 -1.27 -11.59 3.26
CA ALA A 102 0.17 -11.50 3.35
C ALA A 102 0.86 -11.82 2.01
N THR A 103 0.44 -12.91 1.35
CA THR A 103 1.05 -13.36 0.09
C THR A 103 0.56 -12.59 -1.14
N SER A 104 -0.72 -12.23 -1.21
CA SER A 104 -1.34 -11.65 -2.41
C SER A 104 -1.37 -10.13 -2.42
N THR A 105 -1.27 -9.48 -1.25
CA THR A 105 -1.32 -8.01 -1.15
C THR A 105 0.01 -7.47 -0.63
N VAL A 106 0.44 -7.89 0.56
CA VAL A 106 1.65 -7.34 1.20
C VAL A 106 2.90 -7.71 0.41
N LYS A 107 3.09 -8.99 0.08
CA LYS A 107 4.26 -9.43 -0.70
C LYS A 107 4.29 -8.77 -2.08
N TRP A 108 3.15 -8.76 -2.79
CA TRP A 108 3.06 -8.14 -4.11
C TRP A 108 3.39 -6.65 -4.07
N ALA A 109 2.83 -5.90 -3.11
CA ALA A 109 3.11 -4.48 -2.95
C ALA A 109 4.59 -4.25 -2.61
N THR A 110 5.14 -5.05 -1.69
CA THR A 110 6.55 -5.02 -1.31
C THR A 110 7.47 -5.21 -2.51
N ASP A 111 7.23 -6.28 -3.29
CA ASP A 111 8.03 -6.59 -4.47
C ASP A 111 7.98 -5.43 -5.48
N ARG A 112 6.81 -4.82 -5.67
CA ARG A 112 6.63 -3.72 -6.61
C ARG A 112 7.26 -2.41 -6.12
N LEU A 113 7.16 -2.10 -4.83
CA LEU A 113 7.67 -0.87 -4.23
C LEU A 113 9.19 -0.89 -4.09
N LYS A 114 9.78 -2.03 -3.75
CA LYS A 114 11.23 -2.23 -3.78
C LYS A 114 11.81 -1.95 -5.16
N GLN A 115 11.15 -2.44 -6.21
CA GLN A 115 11.59 -2.19 -7.60
C GLN A 115 11.50 -0.72 -8.03
N LEU A 116 10.65 0.08 -7.38
CA LEU A 116 10.37 1.46 -7.79
C LEU A 116 11.07 2.52 -6.94
N TYR A 117 11.24 2.30 -5.63
CA TYR A 117 11.56 3.37 -4.68
C TYR A 117 12.70 3.07 -3.71
N PHE A 118 12.98 1.81 -3.39
CA PHE A 118 13.94 1.46 -2.35
C PHE A 118 15.15 0.70 -2.93
N PRO A 119 16.35 1.29 -2.94
CA PRO A 119 17.54 0.57 -3.41
C PRO A 119 17.96 -0.56 -2.47
N ASN A 120 17.54 -0.51 -1.19
CA ASN A 120 17.80 -1.53 -0.18
C ASN A 120 16.55 -1.71 0.70
N ASP A 121 16.46 -2.87 1.36
CA ASP A 121 15.46 -3.13 2.38
C ASP A 121 15.63 -2.20 3.60
N PRO A 122 14.54 -1.88 4.32
CA PRO A 122 14.62 -1.14 5.58
C PRO A 122 15.46 -1.92 6.61
N ASP A 123 16.25 -1.19 7.40
CA ASP A 123 17.17 -1.78 8.40
C ASP A 123 16.44 -2.47 9.57
N ARG A 124 15.11 -2.32 9.66
CA ARG A 124 14.27 -2.88 10.71
C ARG A 124 13.05 -3.60 10.12
N VAL A 125 12.59 -4.62 10.83
CA VAL A 125 11.32 -5.30 10.52
C VAL A 125 10.17 -4.33 10.75
N ILE A 126 9.26 -4.24 9.78
CA ILE A 126 8.03 -3.44 9.91
C ILE A 126 6.87 -4.39 10.18
N ASN A 127 6.13 -4.14 11.26
CA ASN A 127 4.95 -4.92 11.59
C ASN A 127 3.73 -4.38 10.84
N VAL A 128 2.94 -5.23 10.22
CA VAL A 128 1.73 -4.86 9.48
C VAL A 128 0.53 -5.47 10.19
N TRP A 129 -0.21 -4.65 10.93
CA TRP A 129 -1.39 -5.04 11.68
C TRP A 129 -2.65 -4.85 10.83
N LEU A 130 -3.30 -5.96 10.48
CA LEU A 130 -4.51 -6.02 9.66
C LEU A 130 -5.72 -6.32 10.54
N PHE A 131 -6.50 -5.29 10.85
CA PHE A 131 -7.72 -5.43 11.62
C PHE A 131 -8.92 -5.60 10.69
N LYS A 132 -9.69 -6.67 10.88
CA LYS A 132 -10.73 -7.17 9.98
C LYS A 132 -11.86 -6.18 9.67
N ASP A 133 -12.12 -5.23 10.57
CA ASP A 133 -13.15 -4.21 10.44
C ASP A 133 -12.86 -2.98 11.32
N LYS A 134 -13.68 -1.94 11.18
CA LYS A 134 -13.56 -0.69 11.93
C LYS A 134 -13.58 -0.91 13.46
N ALA A 135 -14.45 -1.80 13.94
CA ALA A 135 -14.60 -2.02 15.37
C ALA A 135 -13.38 -2.74 15.95
N SER A 136 -12.83 -3.71 15.22
CA SER A 136 -11.56 -4.35 15.53
C SER A 136 -10.41 -3.34 15.52
N TYR A 137 -10.32 -2.53 14.46
CA TYR A 137 -9.30 -1.52 14.30
C TYR A 137 -9.29 -0.53 15.46
N GLU A 138 -10.43 0.08 15.80
CA GLU A 138 -10.51 1.07 16.87
C GLU A 138 -10.21 0.45 18.25
N ARG A 139 -10.77 -0.73 18.53
CA ARG A 139 -10.56 -1.42 19.81
C ARG A 139 -9.11 -1.83 20.00
N ASN A 140 -8.53 -2.50 19.01
CA ASN A 140 -7.18 -3.03 19.12
C ASN A 140 -6.12 -1.94 19.00
N THR A 141 -6.38 -0.86 18.26
CA THR A 141 -5.46 0.29 18.24
C THR A 141 -5.28 0.87 19.64
N ARG A 142 -6.39 1.03 20.38
CA ARG A 142 -6.34 1.46 21.77
C ARG A 142 -5.67 0.42 22.67
N ALA A 143 -6.05 -0.84 22.56
CA ALA A 143 -5.59 -1.87 23.49
C ALA A 143 -4.10 -2.22 23.32
N LEU A 144 -3.59 -2.22 22.09
CA LEU A 144 -2.24 -2.68 21.76
C LEU A 144 -1.22 -1.53 21.68
N PHE A 145 -1.67 -0.33 21.30
CA PHE A 145 -0.78 0.80 21.04
C PHE A 145 -1.07 2.02 21.92
N ASP A 146 -2.09 1.97 22.77
CA ASP A 146 -2.56 3.12 23.55
C ASP A 146 -2.79 4.35 22.66
N ASP A 147 -3.36 4.13 21.48
CA ASP A 147 -3.60 5.17 20.47
C ASP A 147 -5.07 5.25 20.07
N THR A 148 -5.49 6.39 19.53
CA THR A 148 -6.82 6.60 18.96
C THR A 148 -6.67 6.96 17.49
N PRO A 149 -7.10 6.10 16.56
CA PRO A 149 -6.90 6.35 15.15
C PRO A 149 -7.70 7.59 14.71
N THR A 150 -7.04 8.46 13.95
CA THR A 150 -7.65 9.69 13.39
C THR A 150 -8.16 9.49 11.96
N THR A 151 -7.78 8.38 11.32
CA THR A 151 -8.22 7.98 9.98
C THR A 151 -9.01 6.67 10.05
N PRO A 152 -9.98 6.45 9.15
CA PRO A 152 -10.74 5.21 9.10
C PRO A 152 -10.00 4.06 8.39
N PHE A 153 -8.86 4.35 7.74
CA PHE A 153 -8.17 3.44 6.82
C PHE A 153 -6.99 2.74 7.50
N GLY A 154 -6.19 3.50 8.24
CA GLY A 154 -4.92 3.06 8.79
C GLY A 154 -3.90 4.19 8.81
N TYR A 155 -2.75 3.90 9.43
CA TYR A 155 -1.65 4.84 9.54
C TYR A 155 -0.36 4.10 9.89
N PHE A 156 0.78 4.75 9.64
CA PHE A 156 2.07 4.30 10.13
C PHE A 156 2.36 4.90 11.51
N SER A 157 2.60 4.05 12.50
CA SER A 157 3.13 4.44 13.80
C SER A 157 4.66 4.41 13.77
N HIS A 158 5.28 5.59 13.84
CA HIS A 158 6.74 5.70 13.93
C HIS A 158 7.28 5.15 15.25
N LYS A 159 6.54 5.26 16.35
CA LYS A 159 6.99 4.78 17.67
C LYS A 159 7.05 3.25 17.70
N ASP A 160 6.12 2.58 17.02
CA ASP A 160 5.98 1.12 17.04
C ASP A 160 6.60 0.43 15.81
N ALA A 161 7.10 1.22 14.85
CA ALA A 161 7.52 0.75 13.53
C ALA A 161 6.45 -0.16 12.88
N ALA A 162 5.19 0.25 12.98
CA ALA A 162 4.04 -0.55 12.62
C ALA A 162 3.11 0.18 11.65
N LEU A 163 2.67 -0.53 10.60
CA LEU A 163 1.54 -0.13 9.77
C LEU A 163 0.26 -0.71 10.39
N ILE A 164 -0.63 0.14 10.87
CA ILE A 164 -1.85 -0.24 11.58
C ILE A 164 -3.04 0.03 10.66
N MET A 165 -3.74 -1.02 10.23
CA MET A 165 -4.69 -0.93 9.11
C MET A 165 -6.07 -1.50 9.46
N ASN A 166 -7.11 -0.80 9.03
CA ASN A 166 -8.45 -1.35 8.89
C ASN A 166 -8.57 -2.00 7.51
N ILE A 167 -8.46 -3.32 7.41
CA ILE A 167 -8.41 -3.99 6.10
C ILE A 167 -9.77 -4.02 5.38
N ALA A 168 -10.88 -3.77 6.11
CA ALA A 168 -12.21 -3.69 5.52
C ALA A 168 -12.38 -2.51 4.55
N THR A 169 -11.55 -1.47 4.64
CA THR A 169 -11.55 -0.36 3.67
C THR A 169 -10.89 -0.73 2.35
N GLY A 170 -10.45 -1.98 2.21
CA GLY A 170 -9.90 -2.55 0.98
C GLY A 170 -8.39 -2.52 0.94
N GLY A 171 -7.79 -3.55 0.33
CA GLY A 171 -6.33 -3.68 0.18
C GLY A 171 -5.69 -2.54 -0.63
N GLY A 172 -6.48 -1.78 -1.40
CA GLY A 172 -6.00 -0.56 -2.06
C GLY A 172 -5.47 0.50 -1.09
N THR A 173 -6.04 0.62 0.11
CA THR A 173 -5.50 1.52 1.15
C THR A 173 -4.18 1.02 1.70
N LEU A 174 -4.02 -0.30 1.85
CA LEU A 174 -2.75 -0.91 2.26
C LEU A 174 -1.62 -0.65 1.26
N VAL A 175 -1.92 -0.71 -0.04
CA VAL A 175 -0.92 -0.41 -1.08
C VAL A 175 -0.55 1.09 -1.07
N HIS A 176 -1.51 2.00 -0.89
CA HIS A 176 -1.23 3.45 -0.82
C HIS A 176 -0.34 3.83 0.38
N GLU A 177 -0.41 3.10 1.49
CA GLU A 177 0.39 3.37 2.70
C GLU A 177 1.77 2.69 2.72
N MET A 178 2.02 1.74 1.80
CA MET A 178 3.34 1.12 1.66
C MET A 178 4.29 1.95 0.76
N VAL A 179 3.78 2.94 0.00
CA VAL A 179 4.53 3.80 -0.94
C VAL A 179 5.27 4.93 -0.24
#